data_AF-A0A6G1SJD6-F1
#
_entry.id   AF-A0A6G1SJD6-F1
#
_cell.length_a   1.000
_cell.length_b   1.000
_cell.length_c   1.000
_cell.angle_alpha   90.00
_cell.angle_beta   90.00
_cell.angle_gamma   90.00
#
_symmetry.space_group_name_H-M   'P 1'
#
loop_
_entity.id
_entity.type
_entity.pdbx_description
1 polymer ?
#
loop_
_entity_poly.entity_id
_entity_poly.type
_entity_poly.pdbx_seq_one_letter_code
_entity_poly.pdbx_strand_id
1 'polypeptide(L)'
;KLMVQLSQSQDDEIGDGTTGVVVLAGALLEQAEQLLEKGIHPIRIADGFELAAQFAVKHLETISDSFPVDPSNLEPLVQTAMTTLGSKIVNKCHRQMAEIAVNAVMAVADMEKKDVNFELIKVEGKVGGRLEDTMLVKGVIVDKDFSHPQMPKVLRDVKLAILTCPFEPPKPKTKHKLDVTSVEDYKELRQYEVDTFLKMVQQVKDAGATLAICQWGFDDE
;
A
#
# COMPACT_ATOMS: atom_id res chain seq x y z
N LYS A 1 25.42 13.77 3.77
CA LYS A 1 25.23 12.31 3.53
C LYS A 1 24.71 11.61 4.78
N LEU A 2 25.39 11.68 5.93
CA LEU A 2 24.89 11.13 7.20
C LEU A 2 23.52 11.69 7.65
N MET A 3 23.31 13.00 7.55
CA MET A 3 21.99 13.60 7.88
C MET A 3 20.84 13.09 7.00
N VAL A 4 21.13 12.70 5.75
CA VAL A 4 20.12 12.13 4.86
C VAL A 4 19.76 10.72 5.32
N GLN A 5 20.77 9.92 5.68
CA GLN A 5 20.56 8.57 6.22
C GLN A 5 19.80 8.60 7.55
N LEU A 6 20.14 9.52 8.44
CA LEU A 6 19.42 9.75 9.71
C LEU A 6 17.94 10.02 9.47
N SER A 7 17.64 10.96 8.56
CA SER A 7 16.25 11.29 8.21
C SER A 7 15.53 10.11 7.56
N GLN A 8 16.23 9.31 6.75
CA GLN A 8 15.63 8.14 6.09
C GLN A 8 15.32 7.02 7.09
N SER A 9 16.22 6.71 8.03
CA SER A 9 15.96 5.72 9.07
C SER A 9 14.80 6.11 9.98
N GLN A 10 14.61 7.40 10.25
CA GLN A 10 13.45 7.89 10.99
C GLN A 10 12.13 7.68 10.22
N ASP A 11 12.17 7.84 8.90
CA ASP A 11 11.01 7.63 8.03
C ASP A 11 10.65 6.14 7.94
N ASP A 12 11.65 5.26 7.81
CA ASP A 12 11.45 3.81 7.69
C ASP A 12 10.89 3.18 8.99
N GLU A 13 11.34 3.64 10.17
CA GLU A 13 10.92 3.08 11.46
C GLU A 13 9.65 3.71 12.04
N ILE A 14 9.51 5.04 11.93
CA ILE A 14 8.43 5.80 12.60
C ILE A 14 7.51 6.50 11.58
N GLY A 15 8.03 6.94 10.43
CA GLY A 15 7.28 7.63 9.38
C GLY A 15 6.91 9.10 9.66
N ASP A 16 7.23 9.62 10.85
CA ASP A 16 7.08 11.05 11.19
C ASP A 16 8.32 11.58 11.94
N GLY A 17 8.48 12.90 11.96
CA GLY A 17 9.58 13.57 12.67
C GLY A 17 10.88 13.68 11.89
N THR A 18 10.88 13.38 10.58
CA THR A 18 12.06 13.48 9.69
C THR A 18 12.69 14.87 9.68
N THR A 19 11.88 15.94 9.70
CA THR A 19 12.40 17.31 9.83
C THR A 19 12.97 17.57 11.23
N GLY A 20 12.28 17.09 12.27
CA GLY A 20 12.64 17.34 13.67
C GLY A 20 13.98 16.72 14.03
N VAL A 21 14.26 15.49 13.57
CA VAL A 21 15.52 14.79 13.88
C VAL A 21 16.73 15.51 13.27
N VAL A 22 16.60 16.09 12.08
CA VAL A 22 17.68 16.84 11.42
C VAL A 22 17.95 18.17 12.15
N VAL A 23 16.88 18.88 12.54
CA VAL A 23 17.01 20.13 13.30
C VAL A 23 17.65 19.88 14.67
N LEU A 24 17.23 18.84 15.37
CA LEU A 24 17.79 18.46 16.66
C LEU A 24 19.27 18.10 16.55
N ALA A 25 19.64 17.28 15.56
CA ALA A 25 21.03 16.90 15.32
C ALA A 25 21.90 18.12 14.96
N GLY A 26 21.37 19.05 14.15
CA GLY A 26 22.05 20.31 13.83
C GLY A 26 22.32 21.16 15.07
N ALA A 27 21.29 21.37 15.90
CA ALA A 27 21.42 22.13 17.15
C ALA A 27 22.43 21.50 18.12
N LEU A 28 22.45 20.16 18.25
CA LEU A 28 23.43 19.47 19.08
C LEU A 28 24.87 19.67 18.58
N LEU A 29 25.09 19.68 17.26
CA LEU A 29 26.41 19.92 16.67
C LEU A 29 26.88 21.36 16.89
N GLU A 30 26.01 22.36 16.74
CA GLU A 30 26.32 23.76 17.06
C GLU A 30 26.72 23.94 18.53
N GLN A 31 25.99 23.28 19.45
CA GLN A 31 26.35 23.30 20.87
C GLN A 31 27.65 22.54 21.16
N ALA A 32 27.92 21.45 20.45
CA ALA A 32 29.19 20.74 20.57
C ALA A 32 30.38 21.60 20.14
N GLU A 33 30.24 22.39 19.06
CA GLU A 33 31.27 23.34 18.62
C GLU A 33 31.64 24.34 19.71
N GLN A 34 30.65 24.93 20.40
CA GLN A 34 30.90 25.85 21.51
C GLN A 34 31.64 25.20 22.69
N LEU A 35 31.43 23.91 22.92
CA LEU A 35 32.13 23.15 23.96
C LEU A 35 33.56 22.81 23.54
N LEU A 36 33.78 22.54 22.25
CA LEU A 36 35.11 22.34 21.68
C LEU A 36 35.96 23.61 21.76
N GLU A 37 35.38 24.77 21.46
CA GLU A 37 36.06 26.08 21.60
C GLU A 37 36.53 26.36 23.04
N LYS A 38 35.80 25.82 24.04
CA LYS A 38 36.18 25.89 25.46
C LYS A 38 37.25 24.87 25.85
N GLY A 39 37.76 24.08 24.92
CA GLY A 39 38.81 23.07 25.13
C GLY A 39 38.31 21.74 25.69
N ILE A 40 37.01 21.45 25.63
CA ILE A 40 36.47 20.18 26.08
C ILE A 40 36.75 19.10 25.02
N HIS A 41 37.22 17.93 25.43
CA HIS A 41 37.55 16.85 24.51
C HIS A 41 36.29 16.28 23.82
N PRO A 42 36.28 16.10 22.48
CA PRO A 42 35.10 15.63 21.73
C PRO A 42 34.45 14.35 22.28
N ILE A 43 35.28 13.36 22.67
CA ILE A 43 34.80 12.09 23.24
C ILE A 43 33.97 12.33 24.52
N ARG A 44 34.37 13.26 25.38
CA ARG A 44 33.62 13.56 26.62
C ARG A 44 32.28 14.22 26.32
N ILE A 45 32.20 14.98 25.22
CA ILE A 45 30.95 15.60 24.76
C ILE A 45 30.01 14.51 24.24
N ALA A 46 30.51 13.59 23.42
CA ALA A 46 29.75 12.45 22.90
C ALA A 46 29.19 11.57 24.04
N ASP A 47 30.05 11.16 24.99
CA ASP A 47 29.63 10.38 26.16
C ASP A 47 28.58 11.14 27.00
N GLY A 48 28.74 12.45 27.13
CA GLY A 48 27.79 13.32 27.84
C GLY A 48 26.43 13.39 27.15
N PHE A 49 26.40 13.48 25.82
CA PHE A 49 25.15 13.48 25.04
C PHE A 49 24.43 12.13 25.10
N GLU A 50 25.16 11.02 25.08
CA GLU A 50 24.57 9.69 25.22
C GLU A 50 23.87 9.54 26.59
N LEU A 51 24.53 9.96 27.67
CA LEU A 51 23.94 9.97 29.01
C LEU A 51 22.72 10.90 29.10
N ALA A 52 22.79 12.08 28.49
CA ALA A 52 21.69 13.02 28.45
C ALA A 52 20.49 12.47 27.66
N ALA A 53 20.72 11.79 26.54
CA ALA A 53 19.69 11.15 25.74
C ALA A 53 18.96 10.06 26.53
N GLN A 54 19.70 9.20 27.24
CA GLN A 54 19.11 8.16 28.09
C GLN A 54 18.26 8.76 29.22
N PHE A 55 18.70 9.87 29.83
CA PHE A 55 17.92 10.55 30.86
C PHE A 55 16.66 11.19 30.28
N ALA A 56 16.77 11.83 29.10
CA ALA A 56 15.64 12.44 28.41
C ALA A 56 14.58 11.40 28.04
N VAL A 57 14.96 10.23 27.52
CA VAL A 57 14.03 9.13 27.19
C VAL A 57 13.31 8.62 28.44
N LYS A 58 14.04 8.37 29.54
CA LYS A 58 13.42 7.97 30.83
C LYS A 58 12.45 9.03 31.37
N HIS A 59 12.77 10.29 31.19
CA HIS A 59 11.89 11.38 31.61
C HIS A 59 10.63 11.44 30.74
N LEU A 60 10.76 11.23 29.43
CA LEU A 60 9.61 11.12 28.51
C LEU A 60 8.68 9.96 28.89
N GLU A 61 9.22 8.82 29.29
CA GLU A 61 8.42 7.69 29.81
C GLU A 61 7.64 8.03 31.08
N THR A 62 8.13 8.99 31.87
CA THR A 62 7.46 9.43 33.11
C THR A 62 6.35 10.44 32.83
N ILE A 63 6.48 11.23 31.76
CA ILE A 63 5.51 12.27 31.38
C ILE A 63 4.47 11.71 30.40
N SER A 64 4.76 10.59 29.72
CA SER A 64 3.88 10.05 28.70
C SER A 64 2.59 9.49 29.29
N ASP A 65 1.47 9.93 28.74
CA ASP A 65 0.17 9.32 28.98
C ASP A 65 -0.07 8.22 27.95
N SER A 66 -0.42 7.03 28.42
CA SER A 66 -0.76 5.91 27.53
C SER A 66 -2.27 5.85 27.28
N PHE A 67 -2.65 5.86 26.00
CA PHE A 67 -4.04 5.65 25.59
C PHE A 67 -4.18 4.22 25.08
N PRO A 68 -4.95 3.35 25.76
CA PRO A 68 -5.21 2.01 25.24
C PRO A 68 -6.02 2.13 23.95
N VAL A 69 -5.60 1.39 22.92
CA VAL A 69 -6.34 1.29 21.66
C VAL A 69 -7.62 0.51 21.92
N ASP A 70 -8.74 1.23 21.98
CA ASP A 70 -10.06 0.64 22.08
C ASP A 70 -10.70 0.60 20.68
N PRO A 71 -11.04 -0.58 20.13
CA PRO A 71 -11.72 -0.67 18.84
C PRO A 71 -13.09 0.03 18.82
N SER A 72 -13.70 0.29 19.97
CA SER A 72 -14.96 1.04 20.08
C SER A 72 -14.77 2.56 20.07
N ASN A 73 -13.58 3.05 20.42
CA ASN A 73 -13.28 4.47 20.48
C ASN A 73 -12.00 4.81 19.70
N LEU A 74 -12.17 5.10 18.41
CA LEU A 74 -11.09 5.48 17.51
C LEU A 74 -10.76 6.98 17.54
N GLU A 75 -11.51 7.80 18.28
CA GLU A 75 -11.34 9.26 18.29
C GLU A 75 -9.94 9.71 18.72
N PRO A 76 -9.29 9.11 19.75
CA PRO A 76 -7.92 9.47 20.11
C PRO A 76 -6.93 9.26 18.97
N LEU A 77 -7.06 8.15 18.23
CA LEU A 77 -6.21 7.85 17.07
C LEU A 77 -6.46 8.82 15.92
N VAL A 78 -7.72 9.18 15.69
CA VAL A 78 -8.09 10.18 14.69
C VAL A 78 -7.49 11.54 15.07
N GLN A 79 -7.56 11.95 16.33
CA GLN A 79 -6.96 13.20 16.80
C GLN A 79 -5.43 13.19 16.62
N THR A 80 -4.75 12.09 16.94
CA THR A 80 -3.31 11.95 16.69
C THR A 80 -2.98 12.08 15.20
N ALA A 81 -3.72 11.37 14.34
CA ALA A 81 -3.54 11.46 12.89
C ALA A 81 -3.88 12.87 12.34
N MET A 82 -4.85 13.57 12.93
CA MET A 82 -5.14 14.96 12.59
C MET A 82 -3.97 15.88 12.94
N THR A 83 -3.33 15.69 14.09
CA THR A 83 -2.14 16.47 14.48
C THR A 83 -1.00 16.28 13.49
N THR A 84 -0.70 15.04 13.08
CA THR A 84 0.39 14.75 12.13
C THR A 84 0.09 15.25 10.70
N LEU A 85 -1.18 15.27 10.30
CA LEU A 85 -1.62 15.81 9.00
C LEU A 85 -1.73 17.34 8.98
N GLY A 86 -1.85 17.99 10.14
CA GLY A 86 -2.05 19.44 10.24
C GLY A 86 -0.90 20.29 9.71
N SER A 87 0.32 19.75 9.69
CA SER A 87 1.51 20.40 9.12
C SER A 87 1.67 20.20 7.60
N LYS A 88 0.77 19.44 6.96
CA LYS A 88 0.86 19.02 5.56
C LYS A 88 -0.21 19.70 4.69
N ILE A 89 -0.09 19.57 3.37
CA ILE A 89 -1.01 20.14 2.35
C ILE A 89 -2.48 19.75 2.58
N VAL A 90 -2.69 18.63 3.27
CA VAL A 90 -4.00 18.03 3.59
C VAL A 90 -4.79 18.83 4.63
N ASN A 91 -4.27 19.94 5.18
CA ASN A 91 -4.93 20.70 6.25
C ASN A 91 -6.39 21.11 5.96
N LYS A 92 -6.83 21.23 4.70
CA LYS A 92 -8.27 21.49 4.42
C LYS A 92 -9.19 20.29 4.70
N CYS A 93 -8.69 19.06 4.54
CA CYS A 93 -9.46 17.81 4.63
C CYS A 93 -8.84 16.82 5.63
N HIS A 94 -8.10 17.33 6.62
CA HIS A 94 -7.30 16.51 7.53
C HIS A 94 -8.14 15.55 8.37
N ARG A 95 -9.37 15.91 8.76
CA ARG A 95 -10.27 15.01 9.49
C ARG A 95 -10.68 13.79 8.66
N GLN A 96 -11.16 14.00 7.44
CA GLN A 96 -11.55 12.90 6.55
C GLN A 96 -10.37 11.96 6.26
N MET A 97 -9.19 12.51 5.98
CA MET A 97 -8.01 11.69 5.75
C MET A 97 -7.53 10.96 7.01
N ALA A 98 -7.62 11.59 8.18
CA ALA A 98 -7.32 10.94 9.46
C ALA A 98 -8.27 9.77 9.73
N GLU A 99 -9.57 9.96 9.55
CA GLU A 99 -10.57 8.91 9.70
C GLU A 99 -10.33 7.76 8.71
N ILE A 100 -9.98 8.06 7.45
CA ILE A 100 -9.64 7.03 6.45
C ILE A 100 -8.39 6.26 6.87
N ALA A 101 -7.32 6.94 7.28
CA ALA A 101 -6.07 6.31 7.68
C ALA A 101 -6.26 5.39 8.89
N VAL A 102 -6.97 5.86 9.92
CA VAL A 102 -7.25 5.05 11.12
C VAL A 102 -8.13 3.85 10.75
N ASN A 103 -9.19 4.04 9.97
CA ASN A 103 -10.04 2.93 9.55
C ASN A 103 -9.30 1.91 8.67
N ALA A 104 -8.36 2.36 7.82
CA ALA A 104 -7.54 1.48 7.00
C ALA A 104 -6.64 0.61 7.89
N VAL A 105 -5.92 1.22 8.84
CA VAL A 105 -5.04 0.49 9.76
C VAL A 105 -5.84 -0.48 10.63
N MET A 106 -6.96 -0.05 11.21
CA MET A 106 -7.82 -0.90 12.05
C MET A 106 -8.44 -2.08 11.29
N ALA A 107 -8.60 -1.98 9.97
CA ALA A 107 -9.12 -3.08 9.15
C ALA A 107 -8.12 -4.23 8.96
N VAL A 108 -6.82 -3.95 9.12
CA VAL A 108 -5.73 -4.91 8.88
C VAL A 108 -4.96 -5.26 10.17
N ALA A 109 -5.11 -4.44 11.21
CA ALA A 109 -4.41 -4.63 12.48
C ALA A 109 -4.79 -5.98 13.13
N ASP A 110 -3.76 -6.73 13.52
CA ASP A 110 -3.92 -7.89 14.41
C ASP A 110 -3.95 -7.38 15.86
N MET A 111 -5.12 -7.45 16.49
CA MET A 111 -5.33 -6.93 17.85
C MET A 111 -4.59 -7.72 18.93
N GLU A 112 -4.26 -8.99 18.68
CA GLU A 112 -3.52 -9.82 19.64
C GLU A 112 -2.03 -9.49 19.62
N LYS A 113 -1.47 -9.32 18.41
CA LYS A 113 -0.04 -9.01 18.22
C LYS A 113 0.26 -7.51 18.24
N LYS A 114 -0.76 -6.66 18.12
CA LYS A 114 -0.64 -5.21 17.91
C LYS A 114 0.30 -4.87 16.75
N ASP A 115 0.20 -5.66 15.70
CA ASP A 115 1.04 -5.55 14.52
C ASP A 115 0.19 -5.25 13.29
N VAL A 116 0.77 -4.50 12.36
CA VAL A 116 0.11 -4.03 11.14
C VAL A 116 1.03 -4.30 9.97
N ASN A 117 0.63 -5.22 9.10
CA ASN A 117 1.35 -5.41 7.85
C ASN A 117 0.94 -4.34 6.82
N PHE A 118 1.83 -3.39 6.58
CA PHE A 118 1.62 -2.32 5.60
C PHE A 118 1.45 -2.82 4.16
N GLU A 119 1.93 -4.01 3.80
CA GLU A 119 1.75 -4.57 2.44
C GLU A 119 0.28 -4.83 2.10
N LEU A 120 -0.58 -5.01 3.12
CA LEU A 120 -2.01 -5.22 2.95
C LEU A 120 -2.78 -3.90 2.75
N ILE A 121 -2.13 -2.76 2.94
CA ILE A 121 -2.71 -1.42 2.73
C ILE A 121 -2.07 -0.81 1.49
N LYS A 122 -2.86 -0.66 0.42
CA LYS A 122 -2.39 -0.01 -0.80
C LYS A 122 -2.92 1.42 -0.90
N VAL A 123 -2.00 2.39 -1.01
CA VAL A 123 -2.34 3.78 -1.33
C VAL A 123 -2.36 3.95 -2.84
N GLU A 124 -3.56 4.06 -3.42
CA GLU A 124 -3.76 4.26 -4.86
C GLU A 124 -4.23 5.68 -5.14
N GLY A 125 -3.51 6.42 -6.00
CA GLY A 125 -3.83 7.80 -6.36
C GLY A 125 -4.21 7.93 -7.82
N LYS A 126 -5.44 8.40 -8.09
CA LYS A 126 -5.88 8.79 -9.44
C LYS A 126 -6.03 10.29 -9.56
N VAL A 127 -5.47 10.87 -10.63
CA VAL A 127 -5.59 12.30 -10.94
C VAL A 127 -6.95 12.63 -11.55
N GLY A 128 -7.41 13.87 -11.38
CA GLY A 128 -8.64 14.38 -12.01
C GLY A 128 -9.82 14.67 -11.08
N GLY A 129 -9.68 14.42 -9.77
CA GLY A 129 -10.68 14.75 -8.75
C GLY A 129 -10.22 15.82 -7.76
N ARG A 130 -11.01 16.03 -6.70
CA ARG A 130 -10.66 16.86 -5.54
C ARG A 130 -10.09 15.99 -4.41
N LEU A 131 -9.36 16.61 -3.48
CA LEU A 131 -8.87 15.92 -2.28
C LEU A 131 -10.01 15.35 -1.41
N GLU A 132 -11.17 16.01 -1.44
CA GLU A 132 -12.40 15.62 -0.74
C GLU A 132 -13.02 14.32 -1.28
N ASP A 133 -12.69 13.93 -2.53
CA ASP A 133 -13.21 12.71 -3.17
C ASP A 133 -12.49 11.44 -2.71
N THR A 134 -11.53 11.57 -1.78
CA THR A 134 -10.77 10.45 -1.23
C THR A 134 -11.68 9.56 -0.38
N MET A 135 -11.64 8.25 -0.63
CA MET A 135 -12.44 7.28 0.11
C MET A 135 -11.63 6.03 0.45
N LEU A 136 -12.04 5.35 1.53
CA LEU A 136 -11.51 4.03 1.88
C LEU A 136 -12.27 2.95 1.11
N VAL A 137 -11.56 2.20 0.26
CA VAL A 137 -12.12 1.03 -0.42
C VAL A 137 -11.76 -0.22 0.38
N LYS A 138 -12.76 -0.89 0.95
CA LYS A 138 -12.60 -2.20 1.62
C LYS A 138 -12.51 -3.31 0.59
N GLY A 139 -11.39 -3.37 -0.12
CA GLY A 139 -11.17 -4.30 -1.23
C GLY A 139 -9.96 -3.89 -2.05
N VAL A 140 -9.93 -4.29 -3.32
CA VAL A 140 -8.83 -3.99 -4.23
C VAL A 140 -9.33 -3.10 -5.36
N ILE A 141 -8.57 -2.06 -5.67
CA ILE A 141 -8.76 -1.24 -6.86
C ILE A 141 -7.81 -1.77 -7.93
N VAL A 142 -8.37 -2.10 -9.09
CA VAL A 142 -7.61 -2.50 -10.28
C VAL A 142 -7.90 -1.48 -11.37
N ASP A 143 -6.87 -0.83 -11.88
CA ASP A 143 -7.01 0.12 -12.98
C ASP A 143 -7.06 -0.63 -14.32
N LYS A 144 -8.23 -1.18 -14.63
CA LYS A 144 -8.47 -1.93 -15.87
C LYS A 144 -9.90 -1.73 -16.33
N ASP A 145 -10.06 -1.45 -17.62
CA ASP A 145 -11.38 -1.40 -18.25
C ASP A 145 -11.96 -2.81 -18.41
N PHE A 146 -13.28 -2.90 -18.53
CA PHE A 146 -13.93 -4.16 -18.88
C PHE A 146 -13.48 -4.62 -20.27
N SER A 147 -13.25 -5.92 -20.40
CA SER A 147 -12.78 -6.57 -21.62
C SER A 147 -13.59 -6.20 -22.87
N HIS A 148 -14.92 -6.13 -22.75
CA HIS A 148 -15.80 -5.81 -23.87
C HIS A 148 -16.78 -4.69 -23.49
N PRO A 149 -17.03 -3.70 -24.37
CA PRO A 149 -17.88 -2.53 -24.05
C PRO A 149 -19.35 -2.89 -23.77
N GLN A 150 -19.82 -4.05 -24.25
CA GLN A 150 -21.16 -4.56 -23.95
C GLN A 150 -21.27 -5.22 -22.57
N MET A 151 -20.15 -5.44 -21.87
CA MET A 151 -20.20 -6.00 -20.51
C MET A 151 -20.92 -5.02 -19.56
N PRO A 152 -21.68 -5.55 -18.59
CA PRO A 152 -22.34 -4.73 -17.59
C PRO A 152 -21.29 -3.98 -16.76
N LYS A 153 -21.39 -2.65 -16.74
CA LYS A 153 -20.46 -1.77 -16.03
C LYS A 153 -20.54 -1.88 -14.51
N VAL A 154 -21.69 -2.34 -13.99
CA VAL A 154 -21.93 -2.49 -12.56
C VAL A 154 -22.52 -3.86 -12.33
N LEU A 155 -21.83 -4.62 -11.47
CA LEU A 155 -22.28 -5.92 -11.00
C LEU A 155 -22.48 -5.86 -9.48
N ARG A 156 -23.54 -6.50 -8.98
CA ARG A 156 -23.86 -6.59 -7.54
C ARG A 156 -23.90 -8.06 -7.14
N ASP A 157 -23.39 -8.37 -5.95
CA ASP A 157 -23.33 -9.72 -5.39
C ASP A 157 -22.69 -10.74 -6.35
N VAL A 158 -21.40 -10.55 -6.62
CA VAL A 158 -20.65 -11.37 -7.59
C VAL A 158 -19.65 -12.29 -6.93
N LYS A 159 -19.53 -13.48 -7.51
CA LYS A 159 -18.42 -14.40 -7.25
C LYS A 159 -17.32 -14.14 -8.27
N LEU A 160 -16.12 -13.90 -7.78
CA LEU A 160 -14.94 -13.60 -8.58
C LEU A 160 -14.11 -14.87 -8.78
N ALA A 161 -13.74 -15.17 -10.03
CA ALA A 161 -12.73 -16.18 -10.35
C ALA A 161 -11.40 -15.47 -10.63
N ILE A 162 -10.41 -15.69 -9.78
CA ILE A 162 -9.05 -15.16 -9.98
C ILE A 162 -8.23 -16.22 -10.72
N LEU A 163 -7.91 -15.96 -11.98
CA LEU A 163 -7.29 -16.91 -12.89
C LEU A 163 -5.88 -16.44 -13.27
N THR A 164 -4.90 -17.32 -13.07
CA THR A 164 -3.52 -17.15 -13.53
C THR A 164 -3.27 -17.79 -14.90
N CYS A 165 -4.24 -18.53 -15.43
CA CYS A 165 -4.18 -19.13 -16.76
C CYS A 165 -4.65 -18.14 -17.84
N PRO A 166 -4.02 -18.14 -19.03
CA PRO A 166 -4.53 -17.36 -20.16
C PRO A 166 -5.85 -17.96 -20.66
N PHE A 167 -6.76 -17.08 -21.08
CA PHE A 167 -7.99 -17.45 -21.76
C PHE A 167 -7.71 -17.48 -23.27
N GLU A 168 -6.97 -18.51 -23.69
CA GLU A 168 -6.53 -18.71 -25.08
C GLU A 168 -6.47 -20.22 -25.38
N PRO A 169 -6.55 -20.64 -26.66
CA PRO A 169 -6.31 -22.02 -27.03
C PRO A 169 -4.92 -22.45 -26.54
N PRO A 170 -4.77 -23.69 -26.04
CA PRO A 170 -3.53 -24.12 -25.41
C PRO A 170 -2.38 -24.11 -26.41
N LYS A 171 -1.53 -23.08 -26.33
CA LYS A 171 -0.29 -22.98 -27.11
C LYS A 171 0.80 -23.79 -26.40
N PRO A 172 1.48 -24.72 -27.10
CA PRO A 172 2.62 -25.41 -26.51
C PRO A 172 3.72 -24.40 -26.16
N LYS A 173 4.38 -24.59 -25.02
CA LYS A 173 5.46 -23.67 -24.56
C LYS A 173 6.70 -23.72 -25.47
N THR A 174 6.84 -24.77 -26.27
CA THR A 174 7.88 -24.95 -27.28
C THR A 174 7.43 -24.36 -28.63
N LYS A 175 8.40 -23.89 -29.44
CA LYS A 175 8.11 -23.44 -30.80
C LYS A 175 7.54 -24.60 -31.62
N HIS A 176 6.23 -24.61 -31.81
CA HIS A 176 5.53 -25.47 -32.76
C HIS A 176 5.14 -24.66 -33.98
N LYS A 177 5.43 -25.21 -35.15
CA LYS A 177 4.84 -24.76 -36.41
C LYS A 177 3.67 -25.67 -36.70
N LEU A 178 2.51 -25.07 -36.93
CA LEU A 178 1.31 -25.78 -37.31
C LEU A 178 1.19 -25.64 -38.82
N ASP A 179 1.54 -26.69 -39.54
CA ASP A 179 1.51 -26.70 -41.00
C ASP A 179 0.10 -27.12 -41.44
N VAL A 180 -0.66 -26.17 -41.99
CA VAL A 180 -2.02 -26.39 -42.48
C VAL A 180 -1.98 -26.63 -43.99
N THR A 181 -2.33 -27.85 -44.43
CA THR A 181 -2.23 -28.28 -45.83
C THR A 181 -3.52 -28.11 -46.63
N SER A 182 -4.69 -28.33 -46.03
CA SER A 182 -6.00 -28.20 -46.67
C SER A 182 -6.80 -27.00 -46.14
N VAL A 183 -7.74 -26.51 -46.97
CA VAL A 183 -8.77 -25.54 -46.54
C VAL A 183 -9.74 -26.20 -45.54
N GLU A 184 -9.91 -27.52 -45.60
CA GLU A 184 -10.72 -28.29 -44.64
C GLU A 184 -10.07 -28.29 -43.25
N ASP A 185 -8.76 -28.57 -43.18
CA ASP A 185 -7.97 -28.52 -41.93
C ASP A 185 -8.07 -27.15 -41.25
N TYR A 186 -8.07 -26.06 -42.04
CA TYR A 186 -8.22 -24.70 -41.52
C TYR A 186 -9.60 -24.46 -40.90
N LYS A 187 -10.67 -25.03 -41.49
CA LYS A 187 -12.03 -24.92 -40.94
C LYS A 187 -12.18 -25.73 -39.66
N GLU A 188 -11.58 -26.93 -39.60
CA GLU A 188 -11.58 -27.76 -38.39
C GLU A 188 -10.81 -27.09 -37.24
N LEU A 189 -9.66 -26.48 -37.53
CA LEU A 189 -8.88 -25.75 -36.54
C LEU A 189 -9.67 -24.59 -35.93
N ARG A 190 -10.38 -23.83 -36.77
CA ARG A 190 -11.26 -22.75 -36.30
C ARG A 190 -12.41 -23.26 -35.43
N GLN A 191 -13.01 -24.40 -35.79
CA GLN A 191 -14.05 -25.02 -34.97
C GLN A 191 -13.48 -25.48 -33.62
N TYR A 192 -12.28 -26.06 -33.61
CA TYR A 192 -11.59 -26.47 -32.40
C TYR A 192 -11.28 -25.29 -31.47
N GLU A 193 -10.87 -24.14 -32.00
CA GLU A 193 -10.64 -22.92 -31.22
C GLU A 193 -11.92 -22.47 -30.52
N VAL A 194 -13.02 -22.31 -31.28
CA VAL A 194 -14.33 -21.91 -30.73
C VAL A 194 -14.84 -22.90 -29.68
N ASP A 195 -14.75 -24.21 -29.94
CA ASP A 195 -15.18 -25.24 -29.00
C ASP A 195 -14.34 -25.24 -27.71
N THR A 196 -13.04 -24.96 -27.83
CA THR A 196 -12.13 -24.88 -26.69
C THR A 196 -12.46 -23.66 -25.83
N PHE A 197 -12.69 -22.50 -26.45
CA PHE A 197 -13.14 -21.30 -25.75
C PHE A 197 -14.47 -21.51 -25.02
N LEU A 198 -15.46 -22.10 -25.71
CA LEU A 198 -16.76 -22.39 -25.10
C LEU A 198 -16.64 -23.33 -23.91
N LYS A 199 -15.77 -24.35 -23.97
CA LYS A 199 -15.48 -25.23 -22.83
C LYS A 199 -14.87 -24.47 -21.66
N MET A 200 -13.92 -23.56 -21.89
CA MET A 200 -13.32 -22.75 -20.83
C MET A 200 -14.37 -21.83 -20.17
N VAL A 201 -15.22 -21.17 -20.96
CA VAL A 201 -16.33 -20.34 -20.45
C VAL A 201 -17.31 -21.18 -19.63
N GLN A 202 -17.67 -22.37 -20.13
CA GLN A 202 -18.56 -23.29 -19.43
C GLN A 202 -17.99 -23.70 -18.08
N GLN A 203 -16.69 -24.02 -17.99
CA GLN A 203 -16.02 -24.36 -16.72
C GLN A 203 -16.09 -23.22 -15.69
N VAL A 204 -15.87 -21.97 -16.11
CA VAL A 204 -15.98 -20.80 -15.22
C VAL A 204 -17.43 -20.62 -14.74
N LYS A 205 -18.40 -20.84 -15.65
CA LYS A 205 -19.82 -20.76 -15.33
C LYS A 205 -20.27 -21.88 -14.39
N ASP A 206 -19.81 -23.10 -14.60
CA ASP A 206 -20.11 -24.27 -13.77
C ASP A 206 -19.51 -24.13 -12.36
N ALA A 207 -18.36 -23.45 -12.23
CA ALA A 207 -17.81 -23.03 -10.95
C ALA A 207 -18.68 -21.97 -10.22
N GLY A 208 -19.66 -21.38 -10.91
CA GLY A 208 -20.58 -20.39 -10.37
C GLY A 208 -19.97 -19.00 -10.20
N ALA A 209 -18.89 -18.69 -10.92
CA ALA A 209 -18.30 -17.35 -10.93
C ALA A 209 -19.05 -16.43 -11.90
N THR A 210 -19.31 -15.19 -11.46
CA THR A 210 -20.00 -14.18 -12.27
C THR A 210 -19.01 -13.32 -13.05
N LEU A 211 -17.79 -13.13 -12.52
CA LEU A 211 -16.74 -12.33 -13.14
C LEU A 211 -15.39 -13.05 -13.03
N ALA A 212 -14.71 -13.20 -14.16
CA ALA A 212 -13.37 -13.76 -14.22
C ALA A 212 -12.34 -12.64 -14.32
N ILE A 213 -11.29 -12.72 -13.50
CA ILE A 213 -10.14 -11.83 -13.50
C ILE A 213 -8.95 -12.66 -13.95
N CYS A 214 -8.54 -12.48 -15.20
CA CYS A 214 -7.36 -13.13 -15.75
C CYS A 214 -6.14 -12.23 -15.61
N GLN A 215 -5.04 -12.81 -15.14
CA GLN A 215 -3.74 -12.12 -15.07
C GLN A 215 -3.21 -11.78 -16.46
N TRP A 216 -3.35 -12.72 -17.40
CA TRP A 216 -2.95 -12.57 -18.80
C TRP A 216 -4.10 -11.99 -19.63
N GLY A 217 -3.77 -11.50 -20.84
CA GLY A 217 -4.77 -11.06 -21.81
C GLY A 217 -5.75 -12.18 -22.19
N PHE A 218 -6.82 -11.79 -22.85
CA PHE A 218 -7.79 -12.69 -23.47
C PHE A 218 -7.75 -12.44 -24.98
N ASP A 219 -8.01 -13.47 -25.78
CA ASP A 219 -8.22 -13.30 -27.22
C ASP A 219 -9.64 -12.77 -27.47
N ASP A 220 -9.79 -11.87 -28.44
CA ASP A 220 -11.06 -11.16 -28.76
C ASP A 220 -12.05 -11.98 -29.62
N GLU A 221 -11.76 -13.27 -29.86
CA GLU A 221 -12.53 -14.16 -30.76
C GLU A 221 -13.85 -14.71 -30.19
#